data_AF-A0A7C6S6V7-F1
#
_entry.id   AF-A0A7C6S6V7-F1
#
_cell.length_a   1.000
_cell.length_b   1.000
_cell.length_c   1.000
_cell.angle_alpha   90.00
_cell.angle_beta   90.00
_cell.angle_gamma   90.00
#
_symmetry.space_group_name_H-M   'P 1'
#
loop_
_entity.id
_entity.type
_entity.pdbx_description
1 polymer ?
#
loop_
_entity_poly.entity_id
_entity_poly.type
_entity_poly.pdbx_seq_one_letter_code
_entity_poly.pdbx_strand_id
1 'polypeptide(L)'
;MKGRFERYGNELGKLVDNKQKAYGDSITKTGKILHSFLADYDVGDGNYLIPKKLIDHLGLLVRIIDKQNRIISNPEGDLMGETPYKDIAGYGLLGSLLIGGEKE
;
A
#
# COMPACT_ATOMS: atom_id res chain seq x y z
N MET A 1 -33.68 19.22 5.11
CA MET A 1 -32.60 18.89 6.07
C MET A 1 -32.00 17.56 5.63
N LYS A 2 -30.66 17.45 5.47
CA LYS A 2 -30.05 16.16 5.10
C LYS A 2 -30.28 15.11 6.20
N GLY A 3 -30.54 13.88 5.80
CA GLY A 3 -30.69 12.73 6.72
C GLY A 3 -29.39 12.39 7.45
N ARG A 4 -29.48 11.60 8.53
CA ARG A 4 -28.29 11.21 9.32
C ARG A 4 -27.20 10.55 8.46
N PHE A 5 -27.58 9.58 7.62
CA PHE A 5 -26.64 8.87 6.75
C PHE A 5 -26.05 9.75 5.65
N GLU A 6 -26.83 10.66 5.08
CA GLU A 6 -26.32 11.63 4.11
C GLU A 6 -25.24 12.53 4.71
N ARG A 7 -25.38 12.95 5.97
CA ARG A 7 -24.34 13.72 6.66
C ARG A 7 -23.06 12.91 6.81
N TYR A 8 -23.15 11.66 7.28
CA TYR A 8 -21.98 10.79 7.37
C TYR A 8 -21.32 10.52 6.02
N GLY A 9 -22.10 10.33 4.95
CA GLY A 9 -21.57 10.18 3.60
C GLY A 9 -20.78 11.41 3.14
N ASN A 10 -21.25 12.62 3.45
CA ASN A 10 -20.52 13.85 3.11
C ASN A 10 -19.23 14.00 3.92
N GLU A 11 -19.24 13.66 5.21
CA GLU A 11 -18.03 13.69 6.06
C GLU A 11 -17.00 12.67 5.61
N LEU A 12 -17.44 11.45 5.29
CA LEU A 12 -16.59 10.38 4.76
C LEU A 12 -15.98 10.77 3.41
N GLY A 13 -16.77 11.31 2.49
CA GLY A 13 -16.28 11.77 1.18
C GLY A 13 -15.18 12.82 1.31
N LYS A 14 -15.39 13.84 2.16
CA LYS A 14 -14.37 14.85 2.44
C LYS A 14 -13.09 14.26 3.02
N LEU A 15 -13.20 13.30 3.92
CA LEU A 15 -12.05 12.61 4.50
C LEU A 15 -11.27 11.85 3.40
N VAL A 16 -11.96 11.13 2.53
CA VAL A 16 -11.34 10.39 1.42
C VAL A 16 -10.66 11.34 0.45
N ASP A 17 -11.29 12.45 0.05
CA ASP A 17 -10.69 13.45 -0.82
C ASP A 17 -9.39 14.03 -0.23
N ASN A 18 -9.40 14.34 1.07
CA ASN A 18 -8.21 14.85 1.75
C ASN A 18 -7.08 13.81 1.78
N LYS A 19 -7.41 12.52 2.02
CA LYS A 19 -6.43 11.44 1.93
C LYS A 19 -5.88 11.28 0.52
N GLN A 20 -6.73 11.35 -0.50
CA GLN A 20 -6.30 11.21 -1.89
C GLN A 20 -5.38 12.36 -2.33
N LYS A 21 -5.63 13.58 -1.84
CA LYS A 21 -4.72 14.72 -2.05
C LYS A 21 -3.39 14.53 -1.32
N ALA A 22 -3.42 14.00 -0.10
CA ALA A 22 -2.24 13.78 0.73
C ALA A 22 -1.33 12.63 0.22
N TYR A 23 -1.94 11.52 -0.20
CA TYR A 23 -1.25 10.26 -0.47
C TYR A 23 -1.21 9.90 -1.96
N GLY A 24 -1.96 10.63 -2.79
CA GLY A 24 -2.16 10.33 -4.20
C GLY A 24 -3.00 9.07 -4.42
N ASP A 25 -3.10 8.67 -5.70
CA ASP A 25 -3.77 7.44 -6.12
C ASP A 25 -2.91 6.19 -5.85
N SER A 26 -2.76 5.85 -4.57
CA SER A 26 -1.91 4.75 -4.12
C SER A 26 -2.42 3.38 -4.61
N ILE A 27 -3.74 3.16 -4.64
CA ILE A 27 -4.33 1.87 -5.05
C ILE A 27 -4.05 1.57 -6.53
N THR A 28 -4.35 2.49 -7.44
CA THR A 28 -4.13 2.27 -8.88
C THR A 28 -2.64 2.11 -9.20
N LYS A 29 -1.77 2.92 -8.58
CA LYS A 29 -0.32 2.84 -8.78
C LYS A 29 0.25 1.52 -8.25
N THR A 30 -0.16 1.11 -7.04
CA THR A 30 0.27 -0.16 -6.44
C THR A 30 -0.16 -1.34 -7.29
N GLY A 31 -1.39 -1.34 -7.80
CA GLY A 31 -1.87 -2.38 -8.71
C GLY A 31 -1.00 -2.52 -9.96
N LYS A 32 -0.67 -1.41 -10.62
CA LYS A 32 0.20 -1.41 -11.81
C LYS A 32 1.60 -1.98 -11.51
N ILE A 33 2.19 -1.60 -10.38
CA ILE A 33 3.51 -2.10 -9.96
C ILE A 33 3.44 -3.60 -9.64
N LEU A 34 2.42 -4.04 -8.91
CA LEU A 34 2.22 -5.47 -8.61
C LEU A 34 2.07 -6.32 -9.87
N HIS A 35 1.28 -5.87 -10.86
CA HIS A 35 1.18 -6.58 -12.13
C HIS A 35 2.54 -6.71 -12.83
N SER A 36 3.38 -5.67 -12.76
CA SER A 36 4.75 -5.73 -13.30
C SER A 36 5.63 -6.72 -12.53
N PHE A 37 5.51 -6.81 -11.21
CA PHE A 37 6.27 -7.78 -10.40
C PHE A 37 5.78 -9.22 -10.59
N LEU A 38 4.50 -9.39 -10.88
CA LEU A 38 3.87 -10.70 -11.04
C LEU A 38 3.84 -11.20 -12.48
N ALA A 39 4.41 -10.46 -13.44
CA ALA A 39 4.38 -10.82 -14.86
C ALA A 39 4.94 -12.22 -15.14
N ASP A 40 6.00 -12.62 -14.43
CA ASP A 40 6.62 -13.96 -14.58
C ASP A 40 5.77 -15.09 -13.97
N TYR A 41 4.73 -14.76 -13.20
CA TYR A 41 3.78 -15.70 -12.61
C TYR A 41 2.45 -15.77 -13.37
N ASP A 42 2.31 -15.02 -14.47
CA ASP A 42 1.12 -15.05 -15.32
C ASP A 42 1.01 -16.41 -16.02
N VAL A 43 -0.10 -17.11 -15.81
CA VAL A 43 -0.36 -18.42 -16.41
C VAL A 43 -1.35 -18.36 -17.58
N GLY A 44 -1.68 -17.16 -18.05
CA GLY A 44 -2.78 -16.91 -18.96
C GLY A 44 -4.10 -16.76 -18.20
N ASP A 45 -5.21 -16.79 -18.93
CA ASP A 45 -6.61 -16.83 -18.45
C ASP A 45 -7.05 -15.82 -17.36
N GLY A 46 -6.24 -14.77 -17.13
CA GLY A 46 -6.50 -13.76 -16.11
C GLY A 46 -6.04 -14.16 -14.71
N ASN A 47 -5.20 -15.18 -14.56
CA ASN A 47 -4.71 -15.66 -13.27
C ASN A 47 -3.17 -15.60 -13.14
N TYR A 48 -2.72 -15.52 -11.89
CA TYR A 48 -1.32 -15.69 -11.50
C TYR A 48 -1.16 -16.98 -10.69
N LEU A 49 -0.13 -17.78 -10.99
CA LEU A 49 0.26 -18.91 -10.17
C LEU A 49 1.49 -18.55 -9.33
N ILE A 50 1.27 -18.18 -8.07
CA ILE A 50 2.34 -17.73 -7.16
C ILE A 50 2.65 -18.74 -6.05
N PRO A 51 3.91 -18.82 -5.57
CA PRO A 51 4.26 -19.58 -4.39
C PRO A 51 3.53 -19.05 -3.15
N LYS A 52 3.07 -19.95 -2.27
CA LYS A 52 2.40 -19.55 -1.02
C LYS A 52 3.24 -18.58 -0.17
N LYS A 53 4.56 -18.80 -0.12
CA LYS A 53 5.49 -17.93 0.63
C LYS A 53 5.51 -16.49 0.09
N LEU A 54 5.16 -16.27 -1.18
CA LEU A 54 5.11 -14.94 -1.77
C LEU A 54 4.01 -14.07 -1.15
N ILE A 55 2.95 -14.64 -0.56
CA ILE A 55 1.85 -13.89 0.05
C ILE A 55 2.33 -12.95 1.16
N ASP A 56 3.16 -13.44 2.08
CA ASP A 56 3.67 -12.63 3.20
C ASP A 56 4.59 -11.52 2.71
N HIS A 57 5.40 -11.82 1.68
CA HIS A 57 6.24 -10.82 1.02
C HIS A 57 5.41 -9.76 0.31
N LEU A 58 4.35 -10.14 -0.41
CA LEU A 58 3.43 -9.21 -1.06
C LEU A 58 2.81 -8.24 -0.04
N GLY A 59 2.45 -8.72 1.15
CA GLY A 59 1.94 -7.89 2.23
C GLY A 59 2.89 -6.77 2.66
N LEU A 60 4.20 -7.03 2.72
CA LEU A 60 5.20 -5.99 3.01
C LEU A 60 5.46 -5.09 1.80
N LEU A 61 5.55 -5.67 0.60
CA LEU A 61 5.82 -4.93 -0.64
C LEU A 61 4.74 -3.89 -0.93
N VAL A 62 3.45 -4.23 -0.78
CA VAL A 62 2.37 -3.25 -1.00
C VAL A 62 2.42 -2.10 -0.02
N ARG A 63 2.83 -2.35 1.23
CA ARG A 63 3.01 -1.29 2.23
C ARG A 63 4.21 -0.41 1.92
N ILE A 64 5.30 -0.98 1.40
CA ILE A 64 6.45 -0.20 0.93
C ILE A 64 6.05 0.70 -0.25
N ILE A 65 5.33 0.15 -1.24
CA ILE A 65 4.84 0.92 -2.40
C ILE A 65 3.90 2.05 -1.95
N ASP A 66 3.01 1.80 -0.99
CA ASP A 66 2.14 2.83 -0.42
C ASP A 66 2.94 3.99 0.18
N LYS A 67 4.02 3.68 0.92
CA LYS A 67 4.89 4.71 1.51
C LYS A 67 5.70 5.45 0.45
N GLN A 68 6.14 4.78 -0.62
CA GLN A 68 6.75 5.43 -1.78
C GLN A 68 5.77 6.39 -2.46
N ASN A 69 4.50 5.98 -2.65
CA ASN A 69 3.46 6.85 -3.20
C ASN A 69 3.28 8.11 -2.36
N ARG A 70 3.24 7.99 -1.02
CA ARG A 70 3.14 9.12 -0.10
C ARG A 70 4.32 10.08 -0.21
N ILE A 71 5.55 9.57 -0.30
CA ILE A 71 6.76 10.41 -0.49
C ILE A 71 6.67 11.19 -1.81
N ILE A 72 6.28 10.53 -2.89
CA ILE A 72 6.19 11.16 -4.22
C ILE A 72 5.04 12.19 -4.25
N SER A 73 3.92 11.89 -3.62
CA SER A 73 2.74 12.76 -3.58
C SER A 73 2.89 13.95 -2.64
N ASN A 74 3.69 13.81 -1.58
CA ASN A 74 3.98 14.91 -0.67
C ASN A 74 5.44 14.84 -0.17
N PRO A 75 6.40 15.33 -0.98
CA PRO A 75 7.82 15.20 -0.65
C PRO A 75 8.27 16.10 0.50
N GLU A 76 7.54 17.19 0.80
CA GLU A 76 7.90 18.16 1.84
C GLU A 76 7.48 17.75 3.25
N GLY A 77 6.69 16.69 3.41
CA GLY A 77 6.40 16.16 4.73
C GLY A 77 5.17 15.28 4.80
N ASP A 78 5.10 14.55 5.90
CA ASP A 78 3.88 13.84 6.26
C ASP A 78 2.92 14.78 7.02
N LEU A 79 1.73 14.98 6.46
CA LEU A 79 0.61 15.70 7.09
C LEU A 79 0.12 15.09 8.42
N MET A 80 0.61 13.90 8.80
CA MET A 80 0.23 13.17 10.01
C MET A 80 1.39 12.89 10.98
N GLY A 81 2.60 13.41 10.72
CA GLY A 81 3.74 13.30 11.65
C GLY A 81 4.42 11.93 11.72
N GLU A 82 4.10 11.00 10.82
CA GLU A 82 4.88 9.78 10.60
C GLU A 82 6.03 10.07 9.62
N THR A 83 6.94 9.13 9.46
CA THR A 83 8.00 9.24 8.45
C THR A 83 7.96 8.00 7.57
N PRO A 84 7.54 8.15 6.30
CA PRO A 84 7.42 7.04 5.36
C PRO A 84 8.71 6.21 5.23
N TYR A 85 9.87 6.85 5.37
CA TYR A 85 11.16 6.16 5.36
C TYR A 85 11.40 5.28 6.60
N LYS A 86 10.99 5.70 7.80
CA LYS A 86 11.08 4.81 8.98
C LYS A 86 10.13 3.62 8.84
N ASP A 87 8.93 3.83 8.28
CA ASP A 87 8.01 2.73 7.98
C ASP A 87 8.66 1.73 7.01
N ILE A 88 9.25 2.21 5.91
CA ILE A 88 9.97 1.37 4.95
C ILE A 88 11.11 0.61 5.62
N ALA A 89 11.91 1.27 6.46
CA ALA A 89 12.97 0.60 7.22
C ALA A 89 12.42 -0.50 8.14
N GLY A 90 11.32 -0.23 8.85
CA GLY A 90 10.62 -1.22 9.68
C GLY A 90 10.11 -2.42 8.87
N TYR A 91 9.51 -2.18 7.71
CA TYR A 91 9.07 -3.26 6.81
C TYR A 91 10.25 -4.04 6.23
N GLY A 92 11.39 -3.40 5.98
CA GLY A 92 12.63 -4.07 5.60
C GLY A 92 13.13 -5.02 6.69
N LEU A 93 13.10 -4.60 7.96
CA LEU A 93 13.44 -5.45 9.10
C LEU A 93 12.50 -6.65 9.21
N LEU A 94 11.18 -6.42 9.13
CA LEU A 94 10.20 -7.52 9.12
C LEU A 94 10.42 -8.48 7.94
N GLY A 95 10.73 -7.95 6.76
CA GLY A 95 11.04 -8.75 5.59
C GLY A 95 12.28 -9.63 5.74
N SER A 96 13.29 -9.13 6.47
CA SER A 96 14.49 -9.94 6.77
C SER A 96 14.16 -11.19 7.59
N LEU A 97 13.18 -11.09 8.50
CA LEU A 97 12.68 -12.23 9.28
C LEU A 97 11.91 -13.23 8.40
N LEU A 98 11.32 -12.81 7.28
CA LEU A 98 10.68 -13.75 6.32
C LEU A 98 11.69 -14.50 5.44
N ILE A 99 12.82 -13.85 5.11
CA ILE A 99 13.84 -14.39 4.19
C ILE A 99 14.84 -15.30 4.92
N GLY A 100 15.00 -15.20 6.23
CA GLY A 100 15.90 -16.06 7.00
C GLY A 100 15.54 -16.30 8.47
N GLY A 101 14.36 -15.89 8.94
CA GLY A 101 14.01 -15.97 10.35
C GLY A 101 13.81 -17.39 10.84
N GLU A 102 14.53 -17.69 11.92
CA GLU A 102 14.48 -18.92 12.70
C GLU A 102 13.03 -19.35 12.95
N LYS A 103 12.76 -20.64 12.71
CA LYS A 103 11.57 -21.28 13.28
C LYS A 103 11.73 -21.22 14.80
N GLU A 104 11.01 -20.32 15.47
CA GLU A 104 10.67 -20.58 16.87
C GLU A 104 9.93 -21.92 16.99
#